data_AF-A0A8T2TS96-F1
#
_entry.id   AF-A0A8T2TS96-F1
#
_cell.length_a   1.000
_cell.length_b   1.000
_cell.length_c   1.000
_cell.angle_alpha   90.00
_cell.angle_beta   90.00
_cell.angle_gamma   90.00
#
_symmetry.space_group_name_H-M   'P 1'
#
loop_
_entity.id
_entity.type
_entity.pdbx_description
1 polymer ?
#
loop_
_entity_poly.entity_id
_entity_poly.type
_entity_poly.pdbx_seq_one_letter_code
_entity_poly.pdbx_strand_id
1 'polypeptide(L)'
;MHAVLSTRILRSSSLRVRSVLSYLDAGGGKQRESSDVLLNAHAVLNTVGWGILLPCGVIAARYLKPFADPAWFYAHITLQIFGYALGVAGWITGLNLDDEDAKGGDPGKHGAIGGVLFGICTLQMLALFLRPKKDHKIRKFWNLYHYSLAASILILGIINIFEGFEIMSPPAKWRGAYIGILVALGGIAIMLEIVTWIYVCRKKRYSEAALHGATVGGTYQFEKGALG
;
A
#
# COMPACT_ATOMS: atom_id res chain seq x y z
N MET A 1 -47.55 38.08 46.18
CA MET A 1 -47.46 36.75 45.52
C MET A 1 -46.93 36.77 44.08
N HIS A 2 -46.95 37.89 43.32
CA HIS A 2 -46.51 37.92 41.92
C HIS A 2 -44.99 37.76 41.68
N ALA A 3 -44.12 38.22 42.59
CA ALA A 3 -42.66 38.15 42.41
C ALA A 3 -42.07 36.72 42.46
N VAL A 4 -42.73 35.80 43.19
CA VAL A 4 -42.27 34.40 43.38
C VAL A 4 -42.63 33.51 42.18
N LEU A 5 -43.72 33.82 41.48
CA LEU A 5 -44.10 33.10 40.26
C LEU A 5 -43.16 33.41 39.09
N SER A 6 -42.76 34.68 38.94
CA SER A 6 -41.88 35.12 37.84
C SER A 6 -40.47 34.51 37.93
N THR A 7 -39.90 34.42 39.13
CA THR A 7 -38.62 33.74 39.37
C THR A 7 -38.68 32.23 39.14
N ARG A 8 -39.80 31.57 39.44
CA ARG A 8 -39.99 30.13 39.14
C ARG A 8 -40.10 29.85 37.65
N ILE A 9 -40.78 30.72 36.89
CA ILE A 9 -40.89 30.60 35.43
C ILE A 9 -39.53 30.81 34.77
N LEU A 10 -38.79 31.86 35.14
CA LEU A 10 -37.44 32.12 34.60
C LEU A 10 -36.44 31.00 34.93
N ARG A 11 -36.52 30.42 36.14
CA ARG A 11 -35.68 29.27 36.54
C ARG A 11 -36.03 28.00 35.77
N SER A 12 -37.31 27.74 35.50
CA SER A 12 -37.77 26.61 34.68
C SER A 12 -37.31 26.72 33.22
N SER A 13 -37.40 27.92 32.63
CA SER A 13 -36.89 28.21 31.29
C SER A 13 -35.38 28.00 31.20
N SER A 14 -34.62 28.44 32.20
CA SER A 14 -33.17 28.23 32.28
C SER A 14 -32.78 26.75 32.39
N LEU A 15 -33.53 25.93 33.13
CA LEU A 15 -33.25 24.50 33.27
C LEU A 15 -33.53 23.74 31.98
N ARG A 16 -34.59 24.11 31.25
CA ARG A 16 -34.92 23.54 29.94
C ARG A 16 -33.85 23.87 28.89
N VAL A 17 -33.37 25.11 28.85
CA VAL A 17 -32.27 25.51 27.95
C VAL A 17 -30.97 24.78 28.27
N ARG A 18 -30.60 24.65 29.56
CA ARG A 18 -29.40 23.89 29.97
C ARG A 18 -29.50 22.41 29.62
N SER A 19 -30.69 21.82 29.77
CA SER A 19 -30.97 20.44 29.37
C SER A 19 -30.75 20.26 27.87
N VAL A 20 -31.37 21.10 27.04
CA VAL A 20 -31.19 21.06 25.57
C VAL A 20 -29.72 21.25 25.18
N LEU A 21 -29.02 22.23 25.77
CA LEU A 21 -27.58 22.44 25.51
C LEU A 21 -26.73 21.22 25.91
N SER A 22 -27.02 20.58 27.05
CA SER A 22 -26.30 19.37 27.47
C SER A 22 -26.57 18.17 26.56
N TYR A 23 -27.79 18.03 26.03
CA TYR A 23 -28.11 16.99 25.05
C TYR A 23 -27.42 17.23 23.70
N LEU A 24 -27.35 18.49 23.24
CA LEU A 24 -26.65 18.85 22.02
C LEU A 24 -25.13 18.68 22.16
N ASP A 25 -24.55 19.07 23.30
CA ASP A 25 -23.12 18.89 23.60
C ASP A 25 -22.76 17.40 23.70
N ALA A 26 -23.60 16.59 24.37
CA ALA A 26 -23.42 15.14 24.42
C ALA A 26 -23.57 14.47 23.03
N GLY A 27 -24.47 14.98 22.18
CA GLY A 27 -24.61 14.55 20.79
C GLY A 27 -23.39 14.88 19.94
N GLY A 28 -22.92 16.14 20.02
CA GLY A 28 -21.72 16.59 19.33
C GLY A 28 -20.45 15.88 19.80
N GLY A 29 -20.35 15.58 21.10
CA GLY A 29 -19.25 14.79 21.67
C GLY A 29 -19.17 13.38 21.08
N LYS A 30 -20.31 12.67 21.00
CA LYS A 30 -20.36 11.33 20.39
C LYS A 30 -20.05 11.34 18.90
N GLN A 31 -20.52 12.36 18.17
CA GLN A 31 -20.25 12.49 16.74
C GLN A 31 -18.76 12.74 16.47
N ARG A 32 -18.12 13.64 17.23
CA ARG A 32 -16.66 13.89 17.13
C ARG A 32 -15.83 12.66 17.48
N GLU A 33 -16.18 11.94 18.54
CA GLU A 33 -15.51 10.69 18.91
C GLU A 33 -15.60 9.65 17.79
N SER A 34 -16.78 9.50 17.17
CA SER A 34 -16.96 8.59 16.04
C SER A 34 -16.14 9.00 14.81
N SER A 35 -16.06 10.29 14.50
CA SER A 35 -15.24 10.79 13.38
C SER A 35 -13.74 10.57 13.64
N ASP A 36 -13.25 10.87 14.84
CA ASP A 36 -11.85 10.65 15.22
C ASP A 36 -11.44 9.17 15.09
N VAL A 37 -12.35 8.24 15.45
CA VAL A 37 -12.12 6.80 15.28
C VAL A 37 -12.03 6.42 13.80
N LEU A 38 -12.92 6.93 12.95
CA LEU A 38 -12.91 6.68 11.51
C LEU A 38 -11.67 7.27 10.84
N LEU A 39 -11.26 8.48 11.21
CA LEU A 39 -10.08 9.17 10.69
C LEU A 39 -8.80 8.40 11.01
N ASN A 40 -8.65 7.96 12.27
CA ASN A 40 -7.52 7.15 12.69
C ASN A 40 -7.52 5.78 12.00
N ALA A 41 -8.68 5.13 11.89
CA ALA A 41 -8.81 3.85 11.19
C ALA A 41 -8.42 3.99 9.71
N HIS A 42 -8.95 4.99 9.01
CA HIS A 42 -8.62 5.31 7.61
C HIS A 42 -7.11 5.44 7.42
N ALA A 43 -6.47 6.26 8.26
CA ALA A 43 -5.05 6.54 8.15
C ALA A 43 -4.18 5.31 8.39
N VAL A 44 -4.49 4.52 9.43
CA VAL A 44 -3.74 3.30 9.75
C VAL A 44 -3.95 2.24 8.67
N LEU A 45 -5.19 1.99 8.27
CA LEU A 45 -5.53 0.99 7.26
C LEU A 45 -4.84 1.27 5.92
N ASN A 46 -4.86 2.52 5.45
CA ASN A 46 -4.24 2.90 4.19
C ASN A 46 -2.70 2.94 4.27
N THR A 47 -2.14 3.40 5.38
CA THR A 47 -0.68 3.37 5.59
C THR A 47 -0.16 1.93 5.59
N VAL A 48 -0.82 1.02 6.34
CA VAL A 48 -0.41 -0.38 6.41
C VAL A 48 -0.69 -1.10 5.08
N GLY A 49 -1.89 -0.96 4.53
CA GLY A 49 -2.33 -1.64 3.33
C GLY A 49 -1.55 -1.19 2.10
N TRP A 50 -1.80 0.04 1.65
CA TRP A 50 -1.21 0.58 0.43
C TRP A 50 0.23 1.05 0.61
N GLY A 51 0.54 1.63 1.77
CA GLY A 51 1.85 2.24 2.03
C GLY A 51 2.95 1.27 2.44
N ILE A 52 2.63 0.05 2.89
CA ILE A 52 3.62 -0.91 3.42
C ILE A 52 3.47 -2.29 2.80
N LEU A 53 2.30 -2.93 2.90
CA LEU A 53 2.12 -4.31 2.44
C LEU A 53 2.26 -4.45 0.93
N LEU A 54 1.68 -3.54 0.14
CA LEU A 54 1.84 -3.56 -1.32
C LEU A 54 3.31 -3.39 -1.76
N PRO A 55 4.08 -2.40 -1.26
CA PRO A 55 5.53 -2.32 -1.49
C PRO A 55 6.29 -3.59 -1.10
N CYS A 56 6.01 -4.16 0.08
CA CYS A 56 6.61 -5.42 0.52
C CYS A 56 6.32 -6.57 -0.47
N GLY A 57 5.09 -6.65 -0.98
CA GLY A 57 4.70 -7.62 -2.01
C GLY A 57 5.50 -7.46 -3.30
N VAL A 58 5.76 -6.22 -3.73
CA VAL A 58 6.59 -5.92 -4.91
C VAL A 58 8.04 -6.35 -4.69
N ILE A 59 8.63 -6.02 -3.53
CA ILE A 59 9.98 -6.43 -3.14
C ILE A 59 10.08 -7.96 -3.13
N ALA A 60 9.12 -8.66 -2.52
CA ALA A 60 9.06 -10.11 -2.50
C ALA A 60 9.03 -10.71 -3.91
N ALA A 61 8.18 -10.22 -4.80
CA ALA A 61 8.11 -10.69 -6.19
C ALA A 61 9.38 -10.41 -6.99
N ARG A 62 10.05 -9.29 -6.76
CA ARG A 62 11.27 -8.91 -7.47
C ARG A 62 12.45 -9.78 -7.03
N TYR A 63 12.63 -9.95 -5.72
CA TYR A 63 13.85 -10.49 -5.14
C TYR A 63 13.78 -11.96 -4.75
N LEU A 64 12.62 -12.52 -4.43
CA LEU A 64 12.51 -13.96 -4.12
C LEU A 64 12.35 -14.82 -5.38
N LYS A 65 11.81 -14.25 -6.47
CA LYS A 65 11.54 -14.96 -7.72
C LYS A 65 12.73 -15.71 -8.32
N PRO A 66 13.98 -15.20 -8.29
CA PRO A 66 15.14 -15.94 -8.81
C PRO A 66 15.57 -17.15 -7.94
N PHE A 67 15.11 -17.24 -6.69
CA PHE A 67 15.64 -18.16 -5.68
C PHE A 67 14.62 -19.15 -5.13
N ALA A 68 13.33 -18.81 -5.14
CA ALA A 68 12.34 -19.51 -4.33
C ALA A 68 11.03 -19.76 -5.11
N ASP A 69 11.08 -20.56 -6.19
CA ASP A 69 9.87 -21.02 -6.88
C ASP A 69 9.31 -22.29 -6.20
N PRO A 70 8.01 -22.36 -5.84
CA PRO A 70 6.93 -21.39 -6.05
C PRO A 70 6.71 -20.38 -4.90
N ALA A 71 7.50 -20.44 -3.83
CA ALA A 71 7.30 -19.65 -2.60
C ALA A 71 7.22 -18.13 -2.83
N TRP A 72 7.98 -17.55 -3.77
CA TRP A 72 7.92 -16.13 -4.12
C TRP A 72 6.52 -15.71 -4.56
N PHE A 73 5.80 -16.59 -5.27
CA PHE A 73 4.48 -16.30 -5.80
C PHE A 73 3.45 -16.25 -4.67
N TYR A 74 3.53 -17.20 -3.73
CA TYR A 74 2.69 -17.21 -2.54
C TYR A 74 2.99 -16.02 -1.61
N ALA A 75 4.26 -15.71 -1.36
CA ALA A 75 4.63 -14.54 -0.58
C ALA A 75 4.09 -13.24 -1.20
N HIS A 76 4.26 -13.08 -2.52
CA HIS A 76 3.73 -11.93 -3.24
C HIS A 76 2.20 -11.84 -3.14
N ILE A 77 1.48 -12.89 -3.55
CA ILE A 77 0.02 -12.83 -3.63
C ILE A 77 -0.63 -12.65 -2.26
N THR A 78 -0.07 -13.25 -1.21
CA THR A 78 -0.56 -13.07 0.17
C THR A 78 -0.43 -11.62 0.61
N LEU A 79 0.75 -11.00 0.41
CA LEU A 79 0.96 -9.59 0.74
C LEU A 79 0.03 -8.67 -0.08
N GLN A 80 -0.19 -8.97 -1.35
CA GLN A 80 -1.10 -8.17 -2.20
C GLN A 80 -2.56 -8.29 -1.77
N ILE A 81 -3.04 -9.50 -1.44
CA ILE A 81 -4.44 -9.69 -1.01
C ILE A 81 -4.68 -8.95 0.30
N PHE A 82 -3.79 -9.09 1.30
CA PHE A 82 -3.95 -8.38 2.57
C PHE A 82 -3.79 -6.87 2.41
N GLY A 83 -2.78 -6.43 1.65
CA GLY A 83 -2.57 -5.00 1.37
C GLY A 83 -3.77 -4.36 0.67
N TYR A 84 -4.35 -5.06 -0.31
CA TYR A 84 -5.56 -4.63 -1.00
C TYR A 84 -6.76 -4.60 -0.05
N ALA A 85 -7.02 -5.67 0.71
CA ALA A 85 -8.15 -5.74 1.63
C ALA A 85 -8.15 -4.61 2.68
N LEU A 86 -7.00 -4.37 3.32
CA LEU A 86 -6.86 -3.27 4.28
C LEU A 86 -7.03 -1.91 3.61
N GLY A 87 -6.46 -1.71 2.42
CA GLY A 87 -6.61 -0.46 1.70
C GLY A 87 -8.02 -0.20 1.16
N VAL A 88 -8.77 -1.25 0.78
CA VAL A 88 -10.21 -1.10 0.46
C VAL A 88 -10.99 -0.70 1.70
N ALA A 89 -10.74 -1.35 2.84
CA ALA A 89 -11.38 -0.96 4.10
C ALA A 89 -11.06 0.49 4.48
N GLY A 90 -9.79 0.91 4.36
CA GLY A 90 -9.36 2.29 4.58
C GLY A 90 -10.02 3.27 3.62
N TRP A 91 -10.05 2.94 2.32
CA TRP A 91 -10.75 3.75 1.32
C TRP A 91 -12.24 3.93 1.65
N ILE A 92 -12.96 2.85 2.00
CA ILE A 92 -14.37 2.91 2.41
C ILE A 92 -14.55 3.81 3.63
N THR A 93 -13.69 3.69 4.65
CA THR A 93 -13.78 4.59 5.81
C THR A 93 -13.58 6.06 5.41
N GLY A 94 -12.73 6.34 4.41
CA GLY A 94 -12.51 7.70 3.90
C GLY A 94 -13.71 8.30 3.16
N LEU A 95 -14.58 7.46 2.57
CA LEU A 95 -15.83 7.92 1.96
C LEU A 95 -16.87 8.37 3.00
N ASN A 96 -16.68 7.98 4.27
CA ASN A 96 -17.58 8.32 5.38
C ASN A 96 -17.00 9.42 6.27
N LEU A 97 -15.91 10.08 5.85
CA LEU A 97 -15.35 11.25 6.53
C LEU A 97 -15.92 12.51 5.90
N ASP A 98 -16.23 13.49 6.75
CA ASP A 98 -16.72 14.79 6.30
C ASP A 98 -15.53 15.72 6.02
N ASP A 99 -15.64 16.58 5.01
CA ASP A 99 -14.58 17.55 4.67
C ASP A 99 -14.32 18.54 5.83
N GLU A 100 -15.28 18.71 6.74
CA GLU A 100 -15.17 19.54 7.95
C GLU A 100 -14.15 18.99 8.97
N ASP A 101 -13.77 17.71 8.87
CA ASP A 101 -12.76 17.09 9.72
C ASP A 101 -11.32 17.42 9.30
N ALA A 102 -11.17 18.08 8.15
CA ALA A 102 -9.88 18.53 7.63
C ALA A 102 -9.30 19.69 8.47
N LYS A 103 -8.03 19.55 8.87
CA LYS A 103 -7.29 20.61 9.61
C LYS A 103 -6.43 21.48 8.70
N GLY A 104 -6.37 21.13 7.42
CA GLY A 104 -5.57 21.76 6.38
C GLY A 104 -5.65 20.95 5.09
N GLY A 105 -4.75 21.21 4.15
CA GLY A 105 -4.69 20.46 2.88
C GLY A 105 -5.95 20.58 2.03
N ASP A 106 -6.09 19.68 1.06
CA ASP A 106 -7.22 19.63 0.12
C ASP A 106 -7.81 18.20 0.12
N PRO A 107 -8.91 17.98 0.88
CA PRO A 107 -9.61 16.68 0.94
C PRO A 107 -10.09 16.18 -0.42
N GLY A 108 -10.50 17.09 -1.32
CA GLY A 108 -10.94 16.76 -2.67
C GLY A 108 -9.80 16.18 -3.52
N LYS A 109 -8.61 16.79 -3.44
CA LYS A 109 -7.41 16.28 -4.11
C LYS A 109 -7.01 14.89 -3.58
N HIS A 110 -6.98 14.70 -2.26
CA HIS A 110 -6.69 13.40 -1.65
C HIS A 110 -7.71 12.33 -2.03
N GLY A 111 -9.01 12.67 -1.97
CA GLY A 111 -10.09 11.78 -2.38
C GLY A 111 -10.00 11.37 -3.85
N ALA A 112 -9.70 12.32 -4.74
CA ALA A 112 -9.52 12.05 -6.17
C ALA A 112 -8.34 11.11 -6.46
N ILE A 113 -7.18 11.37 -5.85
CA ILE A 113 -6.00 10.50 -5.96
C ILE A 113 -6.32 9.11 -5.38
N GLY A 114 -6.96 9.05 -4.21
CA GLY A 114 -7.40 7.81 -3.56
C GLY A 114 -8.37 6.98 -4.41
N GLY A 115 -9.32 7.63 -5.09
CA GLY A 115 -10.25 6.98 -6.02
C GLY A 115 -9.54 6.40 -7.24
N VAL A 116 -8.62 7.15 -7.85
CA VAL A 116 -7.78 6.65 -8.97
C VAL A 116 -6.93 5.47 -8.50
N LEU A 117 -6.29 5.59 -7.34
CA LEU A 117 -5.46 4.55 -6.73
C LEU A 117 -6.25 3.25 -6.48
N PHE A 118 -7.46 3.36 -5.92
CA PHE A 118 -8.36 2.21 -5.73
C PHE A 118 -8.69 1.54 -7.07
N GLY A 119 -9.05 2.32 -8.10
CA GLY A 119 -9.36 1.80 -9.44
C GLY A 119 -8.19 1.03 -10.06
N ILE A 120 -6.98 1.63 -10.08
CA ILE A 120 -5.80 0.96 -10.64
C ILE A 120 -5.37 -0.26 -9.81
N CYS A 121 -5.53 -0.22 -8.49
CA CYS A 121 -5.20 -1.36 -7.63
C CYS A 121 -6.19 -2.52 -7.85
N THR A 122 -7.47 -2.22 -8.06
CA THR A 122 -8.48 -3.22 -8.43
C THR A 122 -8.11 -3.89 -9.75
N LEU A 123 -7.76 -3.10 -10.78
CA LEU A 123 -7.26 -3.63 -12.05
C LEU A 123 -6.04 -4.54 -11.83
N GLN A 124 -5.09 -4.09 -11.02
CA GLN A 124 -3.90 -4.88 -10.68
C GLN A 124 -4.23 -6.23 -10.03
N MET A 125 -5.26 -6.29 -9.17
CA MET A 125 -5.73 -7.56 -8.58
C MET A 125 -6.38 -8.47 -9.62
N LEU A 126 -7.11 -7.92 -10.59
CA LEU A 126 -7.67 -8.68 -11.71
C LEU A 126 -6.59 -9.32 -12.60
N ALA A 127 -5.37 -8.77 -12.59
CA ALA A 127 -4.23 -9.35 -13.30
C ALA A 127 -3.99 -10.82 -12.92
N LEU A 128 -4.32 -11.23 -11.68
CA LEU A 128 -4.22 -12.61 -11.23
C LEU A 128 -5.08 -13.55 -12.08
N PHE A 129 -6.36 -13.19 -12.30
CA PHE A 129 -7.31 -14.00 -13.06
C PHE A 129 -6.98 -14.00 -14.56
N LEU A 130 -6.40 -12.91 -15.04
CA LEU A 130 -6.01 -12.75 -16.45
C LEU A 130 -4.61 -13.27 -16.77
N ARG A 131 -3.93 -13.95 -15.82
CA ARG A 131 -2.54 -14.38 -15.96
C ARG A 131 -2.39 -15.45 -17.06
N PRO A 132 -1.76 -15.15 -18.21
CA PRO A 132 -1.59 -16.11 -19.30
C PRO A 132 -0.56 -17.19 -18.98
N LYS A 133 -0.64 -18.35 -19.66
CA LYS A 133 0.42 -19.37 -19.62
C LYS A 133 1.74 -18.81 -20.19
N LYS A 134 2.87 -19.37 -19.74
CA LYS A 134 4.22 -18.83 -19.96
C LYS A 134 4.65 -18.79 -21.44
N ASP A 135 4.02 -19.61 -22.27
CA ASP A 135 4.30 -19.87 -23.69
C ASP A 135 3.58 -18.90 -24.66
N HIS A 136 2.58 -18.15 -24.21
CA HIS A 136 1.85 -17.24 -25.10
C HIS A 136 2.52 -15.86 -25.25
N LYS A 137 2.52 -15.32 -26.47
CA LYS A 137 3.01 -13.96 -26.77
C LYS A 137 2.32 -12.87 -25.94
N ILE A 138 1.05 -13.08 -25.58
CA ILE A 138 0.26 -12.16 -24.75
C ILE A 138 0.84 -11.97 -23.33
N ARG A 139 1.66 -12.92 -22.84
CA ARG A 139 2.37 -12.81 -21.56
C ARG A 139 3.24 -11.55 -21.47
N LYS A 140 3.81 -11.10 -22.59
CA LYS A 140 4.62 -9.87 -22.65
C LYS A 140 3.77 -8.63 -22.37
N PHE A 141 2.60 -8.52 -23.01
CA PHE A 141 1.66 -7.42 -22.78
C PHE A 141 1.11 -7.44 -21.35
N TRP A 142 0.75 -8.62 -20.84
CA TRP A 142 0.33 -8.77 -19.44
C TRP A 142 1.43 -8.31 -18.49
N ASN A 143 2.71 -8.63 -18.74
CA ASN A 143 3.81 -8.18 -17.89
C ASN A 143 3.95 -6.66 -17.93
N LEU A 144 3.91 -6.04 -19.11
CA LEU A 144 3.98 -4.58 -19.24
C LEU A 144 2.86 -3.88 -18.48
N TYR A 145 1.64 -4.35 -18.67
CA TYR A 145 0.46 -3.90 -17.94
C TYR A 145 0.63 -4.06 -16.42
N HIS A 146 1.02 -5.24 -15.95
CA HIS A 146 1.16 -5.54 -14.52
C HIS A 146 2.28 -4.73 -13.85
N TYR A 147 3.41 -4.53 -14.54
CA TYR A 147 4.52 -3.72 -14.01
C TYR A 147 4.21 -2.23 -14.02
N SER A 148 3.58 -1.72 -15.09
CA SER A 148 3.21 -0.29 -15.18
C SER A 148 2.18 0.09 -14.13
N LEU A 149 1.12 -0.71 -13.95
CA LEU A 149 0.14 -0.47 -12.89
C LEU A 149 0.76 -0.57 -11.49
N ALA A 150 1.62 -1.58 -11.23
CA ALA A 150 2.32 -1.69 -9.95
C ALA A 150 3.13 -0.42 -9.62
N ALA A 151 3.87 0.11 -10.59
CA ALA A 151 4.65 1.33 -10.40
C ALA A 151 3.76 2.53 -10.09
N SER A 152 2.66 2.71 -10.83
CA SER A 152 1.69 3.77 -10.58
C SER A 152 1.07 3.68 -9.19
N ILE A 153 0.72 2.47 -8.73
CA ILE A 153 0.17 2.23 -7.38
C ILE A 153 1.15 2.66 -6.29
N LEU A 154 2.44 2.32 -6.42
CA LEU A 154 3.44 2.71 -5.42
C LEU A 154 3.61 4.23 -5.34
N ILE A 155 3.70 4.90 -6.49
CA ILE A 155 3.89 6.35 -6.54
C ILE A 155 2.65 7.07 -5.99
N LEU A 156 1.47 6.72 -6.49
CA LEU A 156 0.22 7.35 -6.06
C LEU A 156 -0.10 7.04 -4.60
N GLY A 157 0.19 5.83 -4.11
CA GLY A 157 0.03 5.48 -2.69
C GLY A 157 0.88 6.35 -1.77
N ILE A 158 2.15 6.56 -2.10
CA ILE A 158 3.05 7.42 -1.32
C ILE A 158 2.54 8.87 -1.33
N ILE A 159 2.22 9.41 -2.52
CA ILE A 159 1.69 10.78 -2.65
C ILE A 159 0.41 10.92 -1.82
N ASN A 160 -0.52 9.97 -1.94
CA ASN A 160 -1.80 10.06 -1.27
C ASN A 160 -1.67 10.02 0.26
N ILE A 161 -0.74 9.22 0.79
CA ILE A 161 -0.46 9.19 2.24
C ILE A 161 0.11 10.52 2.71
N PHE A 162 1.02 11.15 1.95
CA PHE A 162 1.51 12.49 2.30
C PHE A 162 0.43 13.56 2.23
N GLU A 163 -0.46 13.52 1.23
CA GLU A 163 -1.63 14.40 1.18
C GLU A 163 -2.54 14.19 2.40
N GLY A 164 -2.75 12.95 2.83
CA GLY A 164 -3.48 12.64 4.05
C GLY A 164 -2.84 13.20 5.32
N PHE A 165 -1.50 13.24 5.39
CA PHE A 165 -0.80 13.92 6.49
C PHE A 165 -0.97 15.44 6.47
N GLU A 166 -1.02 16.07 5.30
CA GLU A 166 -1.29 17.52 5.22
C GLU A 166 -2.73 17.82 5.68
N ILE A 167 -3.70 16.98 5.31
CA ILE A 167 -5.12 17.14 5.73
C ILE A 167 -5.29 16.99 7.23
N MET A 168 -4.73 15.92 7.81
CA MET A 168 -4.89 15.63 9.24
C MET A 168 -3.96 16.47 10.11
N SER A 169 -2.87 16.99 9.55
CA SER A 169 -1.81 17.72 10.26
C SER A 169 -1.39 17.02 11.59
N PRO A 170 -1.02 15.71 11.56
CA PRO A 170 -0.69 14.98 12.78
C PRO A 170 0.68 15.43 13.33
N PRO A 171 1.01 15.06 14.58
CA PRO A 171 2.34 15.30 15.13
C PRO A 171 3.45 14.81 14.19
N ALA A 172 4.51 15.61 14.01
CA ALA A 172 5.57 15.38 13.03
C ALA A 172 6.23 13.98 13.10
N LYS A 173 6.19 13.33 14.27
CA LYS A 173 6.65 11.94 14.47
C LYS A 173 5.99 10.94 13.52
N TRP A 174 4.73 11.12 13.14
CA TRP A 174 4.01 10.18 12.26
C TRP A 174 4.51 10.27 10.82
N ARG A 175 4.68 11.50 10.31
CA ARG A 175 5.32 11.76 9.02
C ARG A 175 6.75 11.22 9.01
N GLY A 176 7.52 11.48 10.07
CA GLY A 176 8.88 10.96 10.23
C GLY A 176 8.96 9.44 10.27
N ALA A 177 8.03 8.78 10.97
CA ALA A 177 7.94 7.33 11.02
C ALA A 177 7.67 6.72 9.63
N TYR A 178 6.73 7.30 8.86
CA TYR A 178 6.46 6.82 7.51
C TYR A 178 7.65 7.03 6.57
N ILE A 179 8.34 8.17 6.64
CA ILE A 179 9.60 8.40 5.91
C ILE A 179 10.65 7.34 6.30
N GLY A 180 10.80 7.05 7.59
CA GLY A 180 11.70 6.01 8.08
C GLY A 180 11.38 4.63 7.50
N ILE A 181 10.09 4.29 7.37
CA ILE A 181 9.64 3.06 6.72
C ILE A 181 10.00 3.05 5.22
N LEU A 182 9.78 4.15 4.50
CA LEU A 182 10.17 4.25 3.08
C LEU A 182 11.68 4.09 2.88
N VAL A 183 12.48 4.72 3.73
CA VAL A 183 13.95 4.59 3.72
C VAL A 183 14.36 3.14 4.01
N ALA A 184 13.73 2.50 5.00
CA ALA A 184 14.02 1.10 5.32
C ALA A 184 13.67 0.16 4.16
N LEU A 185 12.47 0.32 3.55
CA LEU A 185 12.05 -0.47 2.39
C LEU A 185 12.98 -0.25 1.19
N GLY A 186 13.37 1.00 0.93
CA GLY A 186 14.34 1.34 -0.11
C GLY A 186 15.72 0.73 0.15
N GLY A 187 16.21 0.80 1.38
CA GLY A 187 17.47 0.19 1.80
C GLY A 187 17.46 -1.33 1.64
N ILE A 188 16.39 -1.99 2.07
CA ILE A 188 16.16 -3.43 1.87
C ILE A 188 16.17 -3.78 0.38
N ALA A 189 15.45 -3.00 -0.45
CA ALA A 189 15.42 -3.22 -1.89
C ALA A 189 16.81 -3.08 -2.53
N ILE A 190 17.58 -2.04 -2.18
CA ILE A 190 18.96 -1.85 -2.68
C ILE A 190 19.86 -3.02 -2.28
N MET A 191 19.80 -3.43 -1.00
CA MET A 191 20.58 -4.58 -0.51
C MET A 191 20.23 -5.86 -1.29
N LEU A 192 18.94 -6.16 -1.45
CA LEU A 192 18.48 -7.34 -2.18
C LEU A 192 18.82 -7.26 -3.69
N GLU A 193 18.83 -6.07 -4.27
CA GLU A 193 19.29 -5.85 -5.65
C GLU A 193 20.76 -6.24 -5.78
N ILE A 194 21.64 -5.75 -4.91
CA ILE A 194 23.07 -6.12 -4.91
C ILE A 194 23.25 -7.63 -4.81
N VAL A 195 22.57 -8.29 -3.86
CA VAL A 195 22.64 -9.76 -3.68
C VAL A 195 22.17 -10.49 -4.95
N THR A 196 21.06 -10.05 -5.54
CA THR A 196 20.50 -10.65 -6.76
C THR A 196 21.43 -10.48 -7.94
N TRP A 197 22.05 -9.31 -8.10
CA TRP A 197 23.05 -9.06 -9.13
C TRP A 197 24.27 -9.96 -8.99
N ILE A 198 24.82 -10.08 -7.77
CA ILE A 198 25.95 -10.99 -7.50
C ILE A 198 25.59 -12.42 -7.89
N TYR A 199 24.41 -12.90 -7.48
CA TYR A 199 23.96 -14.25 -7.82
C TYR A 199 23.80 -14.46 -9.33
N VAL A 200 23.14 -13.53 -10.04
CA VAL A 200 22.93 -13.63 -11.49
C VAL A 200 24.27 -13.62 -12.23
N CYS A 201 25.19 -12.74 -11.85
CA CYS A 201 26.54 -12.69 -12.42
C CYS A 201 27.31 -13.98 -12.18
N ARG A 202 27.28 -14.55 -10.96
CA ARG A 202 27.92 -15.84 -10.65
C ARG A 202 27.33 -16.98 -11.48
N LYS A 203 26.01 -17.05 -11.59
CA LYS A 203 25.33 -18.10 -12.37
C LYS A 203 25.70 -18.02 -13.86
N LYS A 204 25.77 -16.82 -14.44
CA LYS A 204 26.24 -16.63 -15.83
C LYS A 204 27.66 -17.16 -16.01
N ARG A 205 28.59 -16.81 -15.11
CA ARG A 205 29.98 -17.28 -15.17
C ARG A 205 30.11 -18.81 -15.08
N TYR A 206 29.34 -19.46 -14.21
CA TYR A 206 29.32 -20.94 -14.14
C TYR A 206 28.76 -21.57 -15.42
N SER A 207 27.71 -20.98 -16.01
CA SER A 207 27.14 -21.45 -17.27
C SER A 207 28.14 -21.33 -18.42
N GLU A 208 28.83 -20.20 -18.54
CA GLU A 208 29.86 -19.98 -19.57
C GLU A 208 31.05 -20.94 -19.40
N ALA A 209 31.51 -21.15 -18.16
CA ALA A 209 32.57 -22.11 -17.87
C ALA A 209 32.17 -23.55 -18.21
N ALA A 210 30.93 -23.96 -17.90
CA ALA A 210 30.41 -25.28 -18.25
C ALA A 210 30.29 -25.48 -19.77
N LEU A 211 29.80 -24.47 -20.51
CA LEU A 211 29.73 -24.48 -21.97
C LEU A 211 31.13 -24.62 -22.58
N HIS A 212 32.10 -23.80 -22.14
CA HIS A 212 33.47 -23.87 -22.64
C HIS A 212 34.13 -25.24 -22.34
N GLY A 213 33.92 -25.78 -21.14
CA GLY A 213 34.41 -27.12 -20.78
C GLY A 213 33.81 -28.24 -21.64
N ALA A 214 32.51 -28.16 -21.97
CA ALA A 214 31.85 -29.11 -22.85
C ALA A 214 32.36 -29.02 -24.30
N THR A 215 32.59 -27.81 -24.83
CA THR A 215 33.14 -27.61 -26.18
C THR A 215 34.55 -28.18 -26.28
N VAL A 216 35.42 -27.88 -25.31
CA VAL A 216 36.81 -28.34 -25.29
C VAL A 216 36.89 -29.86 -25.09
N GLY A 217 36.08 -30.43 -24.18
CA GLY A 217 36.02 -31.89 -23.98
C GLY A 217 35.52 -32.64 -25.22
N GLY A 218 34.56 -32.07 -25.95
CA GLY A 218 34.04 -32.63 -27.20
C GLY A 218 35.08 -32.66 -28.33
N THR A 219 35.89 -31.60 -28.48
CA THR A 219 36.96 -31.55 -29.48
C THR A 219 38.03 -32.61 -29.25
N TYR A 220 38.43 -32.84 -27.99
CA TYR A 220 39.44 -33.87 -27.68
C TYR A 220 38.94 -35.31 -27.92
N GLN A 221 37.64 -35.57 -27.74
CA GLN A 221 37.05 -36.88 -28.04
C GLN A 221 36.95 -37.13 -29.55
N PHE A 222 36.62 -36.10 -30.33
CA PHE A 222 36.54 -36.19 -31.79
C PHE A 222 37.92 -36.45 -32.43
N GLU A 223 38.96 -35.78 -31.94
CA GLU A 223 40.33 -35.94 -32.46
C GLU A 223 40.91 -37.34 -32.16
N LYS A 224 40.59 -37.92 -30.99
CA LYS A 224 40.99 -39.31 -30.66
C LYS A 224 40.22 -40.37 -31.45
N GLY A 225 38.97 -40.10 -31.83
CA GLY A 225 38.16 -41.01 -32.66
C GLY A 225 38.52 -41.01 -34.14
N ALA A 226 39.16 -39.96 -34.65
CA ALA A 226 39.57 -39.83 -36.06
C ALA A 226 40.98 -40.42 -36.35
N LEU A 227 41.72 -40.81 -35.31
CA LEU A 227 43.08 -41.34 -35.39
C LEU A 227 43.18 -42.84 -35.11
N GLY A 228 42.05 -43.56 -35.03
CA GLY A 228 41.97 -45.03 -34.90
C GLY A 228 41.25 -45.65 -36.09
#